data_AF-A0A519D7S6-F1
#
_entry.id   AF-A0A519D7S6-F1
#
_cell.length_a   1.000
_cell.length_b   1.000
_cell.length_c   1.000
_cell.angle_alpha   90.00
_cell.angle_beta   90.00
_cell.angle_gamma   90.00
#
_symmetry.space_group_name_H-M   'P 1'
#
loop_
_entity.id
_entity.type
_entity.pdbx_description
1 polymer ?
#
loop_
_entity_poly.entity_id
_entity_poly.type
_entity_poly.pdbx_seq_one_letter_code
_entity_poly.pdbx_strand_id
1 'polypeptide(L)'
;MVSAGTFHVVATELAVGTIALAGAMISLRLILSFREKHPSRLSELCDGTSLVCVVAGLCALPFAIITGVLAAPGDGLDNPLLFNKMLLSWVGIGLFSAWFYGRFSMGPNLWNYRPAAIIQGLIGLAACGSILTVASMGGKFSRGESLMGPMSKPLEYSVELGTTSSILVLIVSVAALVSVLKLMPQPYSMEFADNSLGDSEGIN
;
A
#
# COMPACT_ATOMS: atom_id res chain seq x y z
N MET A 1 -19.43 -27.84 4.98
CA MET A 1 -18.82 -26.72 5.74
C MET A 1 -17.42 -26.53 5.19
N VAL A 2 -17.06 -25.34 4.72
CA VAL A 2 -15.68 -25.06 4.26
C VAL A 2 -14.80 -24.96 5.50
N SER A 3 -13.66 -25.67 5.53
CA SER A 3 -12.72 -25.61 6.66
C SER A 3 -12.12 -24.21 6.78
N ALA A 4 -11.83 -23.77 8.01
CA ALA A 4 -11.17 -22.50 8.28
C ALA A 4 -9.86 -22.34 7.49
N GLY A 5 -9.12 -23.43 7.27
CA GLY A 5 -7.91 -23.43 6.44
C GLY A 5 -8.18 -23.14 4.96
N THR A 6 -9.23 -23.71 4.38
CA THR A 6 -9.59 -23.44 2.97
C THR A 6 -10.08 -21.99 2.80
N PHE A 7 -10.85 -21.49 3.76
CA PHE A 7 -11.31 -20.11 3.75
C PHE A 7 -10.14 -19.12 3.94
N HIS A 8 -9.15 -19.45 4.78
CA HIS A 8 -7.92 -18.68 4.93
C HIS A 8 -7.15 -18.56 3.61
N VAL A 9 -6.92 -19.69 2.93
CA VAL A 9 -6.20 -19.70 1.65
C VAL A 9 -6.92 -18.84 0.61
N VAL A 10 -8.23 -18.99 0.47
CA VAL A 10 -9.02 -18.18 -0.48
C VAL A 10 -8.94 -16.69 -0.14
N ALA A 11 -9.05 -16.32 1.13
CA ALA A 11 -8.93 -14.92 1.57
C ALA A 11 -7.53 -14.36 1.30
N THR A 12 -6.46 -15.14 1.53
CA THR A 12 -5.09 -14.71 1.26
C THR A 12 -4.81 -14.57 -0.23
N GLU A 13 -5.26 -15.52 -1.07
CA GLU A 13 -5.06 -15.44 -2.52
C GLU A 13 -5.83 -14.27 -3.13
N LEU A 14 -7.05 -13.99 -2.64
CA LEU A 14 -7.82 -12.82 -3.05
C LEU A 14 -7.12 -11.51 -2.64
N ALA A 15 -6.67 -11.41 -1.39
CA ALA A 15 -5.97 -10.22 -0.90
C ALA A 15 -4.66 -9.97 -1.64
N VAL A 16 -3.85 -11.02 -1.83
CA VAL A 16 -2.55 -10.94 -2.50
C VAL A 16 -2.72 -10.68 -3.99
N GLY A 17 -3.69 -11.34 -4.64
CA GLY A 17 -3.97 -11.16 -6.07
C GLY A 17 -4.47 -9.75 -6.41
N THR A 18 -5.38 -9.21 -5.60
CA THR A 18 -5.86 -7.83 -5.77
C THR A 18 -4.76 -6.80 -5.51
N ILE A 19 -3.94 -6.99 -4.48
CA ILE A 19 -2.81 -6.11 -4.18
C ILE A 19 -1.71 -6.18 -5.25
N ALA A 20 -1.42 -7.38 -5.78
CA ALA A 20 -0.49 -7.55 -6.90
C ALA A 20 -0.97 -6.77 -8.14
N LEU A 21 -2.26 -6.90 -8.47
CA LEU A 21 -2.88 -6.18 -9.59
C LEU A 21 -2.85 -4.66 -9.35
N ALA A 22 -3.14 -4.20 -8.13
CA ALA A 22 -3.00 -2.80 -7.75
C ALA A 22 -1.58 -2.28 -8.00
N GLY A 23 -0.55 -3.00 -7.54
CA GLY A 23 0.85 -2.63 -7.75
C GLY A 23 1.24 -2.56 -9.23
N ALA A 24 0.76 -3.51 -10.05
CA ALA A 24 0.98 -3.49 -11.49
C ALA A 24 0.35 -2.25 -12.15
N MET A 25 -0.89 -1.92 -11.77
CA MET A 25 -1.59 -0.74 -12.31
C MET A 25 -0.97 0.58 -11.82
N ILE A 26 -0.51 0.65 -10.57
CA ILE A 26 0.23 1.81 -10.02
C ILE A 26 1.56 1.99 -10.77
N SER A 27 2.29 0.89 -11.02
CA SER A 27 3.53 0.92 -11.81
C SER A 27 3.27 1.47 -13.22
N LEU A 28 2.23 0.96 -13.87
CA LEU A 28 1.87 1.38 -15.22
C LEU A 28 1.43 2.84 -15.25
N ARG A 29 0.60 3.28 -14.28
CA ARG A 29 0.19 4.69 -14.13
C ARG A 29 1.40 5.60 -13.89
N LEU A 30 2.36 5.19 -13.08
CA LEU A 30 3.60 5.93 -12.85
C LEU A 30 4.43 6.08 -14.13
N ILE A 31 4.60 5.00 -14.91
CA ILE A 31 5.30 5.03 -16.20
C ILE A 31 4.58 5.96 -17.19
N LEU A 32 3.25 5.90 -17.25
CA LEU A 32 2.45 6.75 -18.12
C LEU A 32 2.54 8.23 -17.73
N SER A 33 2.63 8.55 -16.44
CA SER A 33 2.82 9.93 -15.95
C SER A 33 4.11 10.57 -16.47
N PHE A 34 5.14 9.78 -16.78
CA PHE A 34 6.36 10.29 -17.42
C PHE A 34 6.24 10.46 -18.94
N ARG A 35 5.42 9.63 -19.57
CA ARG A 35 5.35 9.53 -21.04
C ARG A 35 4.25 10.40 -21.64
N GLU A 36 3.16 10.60 -20.91
CA GLU A 36 1.96 11.30 -21.39
C GLU A 36 1.88 12.70 -20.80
N LYS A 37 1.60 13.70 -21.65
CA LYS A 37 1.40 15.09 -21.25
C LYS A 37 -0.04 15.38 -20.80
N HIS A 38 -0.99 14.54 -21.24
CA HIS A 38 -2.41 14.59 -20.89
C HIS A 38 -2.89 13.18 -20.52
N PRO A 39 -3.88 13.04 -19.64
CA PRO A 39 -4.38 11.73 -19.23
C PRO A 39 -5.00 11.00 -20.44
N SER A 40 -4.41 9.87 -20.82
CA SER A 40 -5.04 8.95 -21.79
C SER A 40 -6.10 8.08 -21.11
N ARG A 41 -6.99 7.48 -21.90
CA ARG A 41 -7.95 6.47 -21.44
C ARG A 41 -7.27 5.31 -20.69
N LEU A 42 -6.05 4.94 -21.09
CA LEU A 42 -5.27 3.89 -20.43
C LEU A 42 -4.83 4.34 -19.04
N SER A 43 -4.40 5.60 -18.92
CA SER A 43 -3.99 6.18 -17.66
C SER A 43 -5.17 6.17 -16.66
N GLU A 44 -6.35 6.62 -17.06
CA GLU A 44 -7.55 6.66 -16.21
C GLU A 44 -7.98 5.26 -15.77
N LEU A 45 -7.93 4.30 -16.69
CA LEU A 45 -8.21 2.91 -16.39
C LEU A 45 -7.23 2.35 -15.35
N CYS A 46 -5.94 2.65 -15.45
CA CYS A 46 -4.93 2.21 -14.48
C CYS A 46 -5.19 2.80 -13.10
N ASP A 47 -5.50 4.09 -13.02
CA ASP A 47 -5.79 4.79 -11.76
C ASP A 47 -7.07 4.23 -11.10
N GLY A 48 -8.17 4.12 -11.85
CA GLY A 48 -9.42 3.55 -11.35
C GLY A 48 -9.28 2.09 -10.93
N THR A 49 -8.60 1.26 -11.74
CA THR A 49 -8.36 -0.15 -11.43
C THR A 49 -7.50 -0.29 -10.19
N SER A 50 -6.44 0.51 -10.04
CA SER A 50 -5.59 0.48 -8.87
C SER A 50 -6.36 0.80 -7.59
N LEU A 51 -7.26 1.79 -7.63
CA LEU A 51 -8.05 2.19 -6.47
C LEU A 51 -9.03 1.10 -6.04
N VAL A 52 -9.74 0.51 -7.01
CA VAL A 52 -10.66 -0.63 -6.75
C VAL A 52 -9.89 -1.82 -6.19
N CYS A 53 -8.72 -2.13 -6.74
CA CYS A 53 -7.89 -3.25 -6.29
C CYS A 53 -7.33 -3.02 -4.87
N VAL A 54 -6.89 -1.80 -4.54
CA VAL A 54 -6.43 -1.46 -3.18
C VAL A 54 -7.57 -1.59 -2.18
N VAL A 55 -8.76 -1.09 -2.49
CA VAL A 55 -9.94 -1.21 -1.62
C VAL A 55 -10.33 -2.67 -1.43
N ALA A 56 -10.41 -3.44 -2.52
CA ALA A 56 -10.72 -4.87 -2.44
C ALA A 56 -9.68 -5.65 -1.62
N GLY A 57 -8.39 -5.36 -1.80
CA GLY A 57 -7.30 -5.96 -1.03
C GLY A 57 -7.34 -5.59 0.45
N LEU A 58 -7.60 -4.32 0.78
CA LEU A 58 -7.79 -3.86 2.16
C LEU A 58 -9.02 -4.47 2.82
N CYS A 59 -10.10 -4.72 2.08
CA CYS A 59 -11.26 -5.45 2.58
C CYS A 59 -10.97 -6.94 2.78
N ALA A 60 -10.14 -7.57 1.94
CA ALA A 60 -9.78 -8.98 2.05
C ALA A 60 -8.74 -9.26 3.14
N LEU A 61 -7.84 -8.32 3.42
CA LEU A 61 -6.81 -8.40 4.48
C LEU A 61 -7.34 -8.78 5.88
N PRO A 62 -8.39 -8.14 6.44
CA PRO A 62 -8.91 -8.52 7.77
C PRO A 62 -9.46 -9.95 7.78
N PHE A 63 -10.10 -10.41 6.69
CA PHE A 63 -10.54 -11.79 6.59
C PHE A 63 -9.35 -12.75 6.57
N ALA A 64 -8.29 -12.43 5.81
CA ALA A 64 -7.05 -13.22 5.79
C ALA A 64 -6.37 -13.28 7.18
N ILE A 65 -6.39 -12.18 7.93
CA ILE A 65 -5.82 -12.12 9.29
C ILE A 65 -6.64 -12.96 10.27
N ILE A 66 -7.97 -12.74 10.35
CA ILE A 66 -8.86 -13.46 11.29
C ILE A 66 -8.78 -14.96 11.05
N THR A 67 -8.87 -15.37 9.79
CA THR A 67 -8.81 -16.78 9.40
C THR A 67 -7.43 -17.39 9.60
N GLY A 68 -6.38 -16.59 9.47
CA GLY A 68 -5.01 -17.01 9.74
C GLY A 68 -4.76 -17.28 11.22
N VAL A 69 -5.30 -16.43 12.10
CA VAL A 69 -5.24 -16.64 13.57
C VAL A 69 -6.00 -17.92 13.96
N LEU A 70 -7.17 -18.15 13.37
CA LEU A 70 -7.97 -19.36 13.65
C LEU A 70 -7.35 -20.65 13.08
N ALA A 71 -6.53 -20.53 12.03
CA ALA A 71 -5.83 -21.65 11.41
C ALA A 71 -4.42 -21.90 11.99
N ALA A 72 -3.91 -20.99 12.82
CA ALA A 72 -2.55 -21.08 13.36
C ALA A 72 -2.46 -22.11 14.52
N PRO A 73 -1.57 -23.12 14.41
CA PRO A 73 -1.33 -24.06 15.49
C PRO A 73 -0.42 -23.42 16.57
N GLY A 74 -1.05 -22.95 17.65
CA GLY A 74 -0.54 -23.00 19.03
C GLY A 74 0.75 -22.27 19.48
N ASP A 75 1.70 -21.92 18.61
CA ASP A 75 3.07 -21.56 19.07
C ASP A 75 3.65 -20.30 18.36
N GLY A 76 2.80 -19.26 18.28
CA GLY A 76 2.88 -18.25 17.21
C GLY A 76 3.66 -16.95 17.48
N LEU A 77 4.48 -16.83 18.53
CA LEU A 77 5.22 -15.58 18.79
C LEU A 77 6.73 -15.75 19.03
N ASP A 78 7.21 -16.97 19.30
CA ASP A 78 8.64 -17.23 19.50
C ASP A 78 9.38 -17.49 18.19
N ASN A 79 8.65 -17.58 17.06
CA ASN A 79 9.26 -17.78 15.75
C ASN A 79 9.61 -16.42 15.08
N PRO A 80 10.89 -16.13 14.83
CA PRO A 80 11.35 -14.85 14.28
C PRO A 80 10.71 -14.49 12.93
N LEU A 81 10.41 -15.51 12.14
CA LEU A 81 9.79 -15.35 10.83
C LEU A 81 8.33 -14.87 10.95
N LEU A 82 7.64 -15.19 12.05
CA LEU A 82 6.24 -14.81 12.26
C LEU A 82 6.14 -13.37 12.75
N PHE A 83 7.09 -12.94 13.58
CA PHE A 83 7.24 -11.55 14.00
C PHE A 83 7.50 -10.61 12.81
N ASN A 84 8.46 -10.95 11.93
CA ASN A 84 8.74 -10.19 10.72
C ASN A 84 7.53 -10.13 9.76
N LYS A 85 6.75 -11.22 9.67
CA LYS A 85 5.51 -11.27 8.88
C LYS A 85 4.47 -10.27 9.39
N MET A 86 4.31 -10.19 10.72
CA MET A 86 3.37 -9.26 11.34
C MET A 86 3.82 -7.81 11.16
N LEU A 87 5.09 -7.50 11.45
CA LEU A 87 5.64 -6.15 11.26
C LEU A 87 5.48 -5.66 9.82
N LEU A 88 5.86 -6.48 8.84
CA LEU A 88 5.80 -6.09 7.44
C LEU A 88 4.36 -5.95 6.92
N SER A 89 3.41 -6.69 7.52
CA SER A 89 1.98 -6.52 7.26
C SER A 89 1.47 -5.15 7.73
N TRP A 90 1.86 -4.72 8.94
CA TRP A 90 1.49 -3.40 9.47
C TRP A 90 2.09 -2.26 8.65
N VAL A 91 3.35 -2.39 8.23
CA VAL A 91 3.99 -1.43 7.32
C VAL A 91 3.22 -1.34 6.01
N GLY A 92 2.84 -2.48 5.42
CA GLY A 92 2.07 -2.49 4.17
C GLY A 92 0.69 -1.85 4.30
N ILE A 93 -0.03 -2.13 5.39
CA ILE A 93 -1.33 -1.49 5.69
C ILE A 93 -1.16 0.03 5.86
N GLY A 94 -0.13 0.46 6.60
CA GLY A 94 0.16 1.87 6.80
C GLY A 94 0.46 2.62 5.50
N LEU A 95 1.31 2.03 4.64
CA LEU A 95 1.66 2.60 3.34
C LEU A 95 0.46 2.63 2.38
N PHE A 96 -0.37 1.58 2.35
CA PHE A 96 -1.59 1.59 1.54
C PHE A 96 -2.62 2.60 2.05
N SER A 97 -2.73 2.78 3.37
CA SER A 97 -3.60 3.81 3.95
C SER A 97 -3.12 5.22 3.58
N ALA A 98 -1.80 5.46 3.64
CA ALA A 98 -1.20 6.73 3.20
C ALA A 98 -1.40 6.97 1.70
N TRP A 99 -1.26 5.93 0.86
CA TRP A 99 -1.54 6.00 -0.56
C TRP A 99 -3.02 6.34 -0.83
N PHE A 100 -3.95 5.60 -0.21
CA PHE A 100 -5.38 5.85 -0.37
C PHE A 100 -5.75 7.28 0.05
N TYR A 101 -5.24 7.74 1.18
CA TYR A 101 -5.46 9.10 1.67
C TYR A 101 -4.86 10.16 0.74
N GLY A 102 -3.63 9.97 0.24
CA GLY A 102 -3.00 10.88 -0.72
C GLY A 102 -3.81 11.00 -2.01
N ARG A 103 -4.42 9.90 -2.46
CA ARG A 103 -5.28 9.89 -3.65
C ARG A 103 -6.64 10.54 -3.40
N PHE A 104 -7.20 10.41 -2.20
CA PHE A 104 -8.45 11.04 -1.78
C PHE A 104 -8.30 12.56 -1.60
N SER A 105 -7.19 13.02 -1.01
CA SER A 105 -6.95 14.44 -0.72
C SER A 105 -6.62 15.27 -1.96
N MET A 106 -5.76 14.76 -2.86
CA MET A 106 -5.26 15.54 -4.01
C MET A 106 -6.08 15.37 -5.30
N GLY A 107 -7.04 14.45 -5.34
CA GLY A 107 -7.93 14.27 -6.48
C GLY A 107 -7.22 13.89 -7.80
N PRO A 108 -7.93 13.91 -8.95
CA PRO A 108 -7.40 13.51 -10.26
C PRO A 108 -6.13 14.26 -10.69
N ASN A 109 -5.96 15.47 -10.19
CA ASN A 109 -4.83 16.35 -10.49
C ASN A 109 -3.51 15.92 -9.86
N LEU A 110 -3.52 14.97 -8.91
CA LEU A 110 -2.31 14.42 -8.28
C LEU A 110 -1.27 13.97 -9.31
N TRP A 111 -1.73 13.37 -10.40
CA TRP A 111 -0.86 12.83 -11.46
C TRP A 111 -0.31 13.88 -12.42
N ASN A 112 -0.87 15.11 -12.40
CA ASN A 112 -0.39 16.22 -13.22
C ASN A 112 0.89 16.84 -12.63
N TYR A 113 1.07 16.73 -11.31
CA TYR A 113 2.28 17.17 -10.62
C TYR A 113 3.29 16.03 -10.52
N ARG A 114 4.33 16.07 -11.36
CA ARG A 114 5.42 15.07 -11.40
C ARG A 114 5.97 14.63 -10.03
N PRO A 115 6.35 15.55 -9.11
CA PRO A 115 6.87 15.11 -7.81
C PRO A 115 5.82 14.37 -6.97
N ALA A 116 4.56 14.80 -7.03
CA ALA A 116 3.48 14.14 -6.29
C ALA A 116 3.14 12.76 -6.89
N ALA A 117 3.14 12.64 -8.23
CA ALA A 117 2.98 11.37 -8.93
C ALA A 117 4.07 10.35 -8.56
N ILE A 118 5.33 10.79 -8.46
CA ILE A 118 6.46 9.94 -8.06
C ILE A 118 6.31 9.47 -6.62
N ILE A 119 6.06 10.39 -5.69
CA ILE A 119 5.91 10.05 -4.27
C ILE A 119 4.74 9.08 -4.10
N GLN A 120 3.60 9.37 -4.72
CA GLN A 120 2.42 8.51 -4.68
C GLN A 120 2.70 7.13 -5.28
N GLY A 121 3.36 7.08 -6.44
CA GLY A 121 3.76 5.82 -7.07
C GLY A 121 4.69 4.99 -6.17
N LEU A 122 5.73 5.62 -5.62
CA LEU A 122 6.69 4.95 -4.73
C LEU A 122 6.05 4.42 -3.45
N ILE A 123 5.16 5.19 -2.81
CA ILE A 123 4.42 4.73 -1.63
C ILE A 123 3.56 3.51 -1.98
N GLY A 124 2.84 3.54 -3.11
CA GLY A 124 2.01 2.43 -3.57
C GLY A 124 2.82 1.18 -3.92
N LEU A 125 3.99 1.34 -4.54
CA LEU A 125 4.90 0.22 -4.87
C LEU A 125 5.56 -0.36 -3.62
N ALA A 126 5.98 0.48 -2.67
CA ALA A 126 6.51 0.04 -1.39
C ALA A 126 5.45 -0.72 -0.58
N ALA A 127 4.20 -0.23 -0.57
CA ALA A 127 3.06 -0.91 0.04
C ALA A 127 2.83 -2.29 -0.59
N CYS A 128 2.74 -2.35 -1.92
CA CYS A 128 2.58 -3.61 -2.65
C CYS A 128 3.75 -4.58 -2.36
N GLY A 129 4.99 -4.11 -2.44
CA GLY A 129 6.18 -4.93 -2.19
C GLY A 129 6.20 -5.52 -0.78
N SER A 130 5.81 -4.74 0.23
CA SER A 130 5.73 -5.22 1.61
C SER A 130 4.69 -6.35 1.77
N ILE A 131 3.47 -6.19 1.22
CA ILE A 131 2.42 -7.21 1.31
C ILE A 131 2.75 -8.46 0.49
N LEU A 132 3.35 -8.31 -0.70
CA LEU A 132 3.82 -9.47 -1.49
C LEU A 132 4.94 -10.24 -0.79
N THR A 133 5.81 -9.54 -0.05
CA THR A 133 6.85 -10.17 0.76
C THR A 133 6.25 -10.95 1.93
N VAL A 134 5.25 -10.39 2.61
CA VAL A 134 4.45 -11.08 3.65
C VAL A 134 3.79 -12.34 3.09
N ALA A 135 3.21 -12.26 1.89
CA ALA A 135 2.59 -13.38 1.21
C ALA A 135 3.61 -14.48 0.89
N SER A 136 4.78 -14.10 0.37
CA SER A 136 5.89 -15.02 0.09
C SER A 136 6.42 -15.71 1.34
N MET A 137 6.45 -15.01 2.49
CA MET A 137 6.76 -15.62 3.79
C MET A 137 5.67 -16.60 4.24
N GLY A 138 4.39 -16.28 3.99
CA GLY A 138 3.28 -17.20 4.20
C GLY A 138 3.41 -18.49 3.40
N GLY A 139 3.86 -18.39 2.14
CA GLY A 139 4.19 -19.54 1.29
C GLY A 139 5.28 -20.44 1.89
N LYS A 140 6.36 -19.84 2.42
CA LYS A 140 7.42 -20.57 3.12
C LYS A 140 6.89 -21.34 4.33
N PHE A 141 6.09 -20.68 5.17
CA PHE A 141 5.53 -21.30 6.37
C PHE A 141 4.60 -22.48 6.07
N SER A 142 3.83 -22.41 4.99
CA SER A 142 2.83 -23.44 4.68
C SER A 142 3.32 -24.54 3.73
N ARG A 143 4.29 -24.25 2.86
CA ARG A 143 4.73 -25.17 1.78
C ARG A 143 6.24 -25.39 1.72
N GLY A 144 7.04 -24.68 2.51
CA GLY A 144 8.50 -24.75 2.47
C GLY A 144 9.16 -24.03 1.29
N GLU A 145 8.37 -23.37 0.42
CA GLU A 145 8.85 -22.68 -0.78
C GLU A 145 8.60 -21.17 -0.72
N SER A 146 9.52 -20.37 -1.27
CA SER A 146 9.41 -18.91 -1.34
C SER A 146 9.62 -18.41 -2.74
N LEU A 147 8.79 -17.46 -3.16
CA LEU A 147 9.00 -16.72 -4.41
C LEU A 147 10.23 -15.79 -4.33
N MET A 148 10.78 -15.53 -3.14
CA MET A 148 11.91 -14.60 -2.94
C MET A 148 13.29 -15.25 -2.93
N GLY A 149 13.42 -16.58 -3.05
CA GLY A 149 14.71 -17.28 -3.14
C GLY A 149 15.77 -16.75 -2.14
N PRO A 150 16.98 -16.35 -2.55
CA PRO A 150 18.03 -15.86 -1.65
C PRO A 150 17.75 -14.51 -0.96
N MET A 151 16.81 -13.69 -1.45
CA MET A 151 16.41 -12.41 -0.80
C MET A 151 15.58 -12.62 0.47
N SER A 152 15.20 -13.85 0.76
CA SER A 152 14.46 -14.20 1.98
C SER A 152 15.34 -14.50 3.20
N LYS A 153 16.67 -14.67 3.01
CA LYS A 153 17.64 -14.92 4.10
C LYS A 153 17.68 -13.82 5.17
N PRO A 154 17.63 -12.52 4.84
CA PRO A 154 17.59 -11.46 5.85
C PRO A 154 16.31 -11.45 6.69
N LEU A 155 15.21 -12.01 6.16
CA LEU A 155 13.90 -12.08 6.82
C LEU A 155 13.77 -13.30 7.75
N GLU A 156 14.69 -14.26 7.67
CA GLU A 156 14.79 -15.42 8.57
C GLU A 156 15.44 -15.06 9.91
N TYR A 157 16.17 -13.95 9.97
CA TYR A 157 16.67 -13.36 11.21
C TYR A 157 15.61 -12.41 11.76
N SER A 158 15.24 -12.58 13.03
CA SER A 158 14.40 -11.59 13.71
C SER A 158 15.13 -10.27 13.75
N VAL A 159 14.41 -9.19 13.47
CA VAL A 159 14.85 -7.89 13.97
C VAL A 159 14.60 -7.93 15.49
N GLU A 160 15.58 -8.43 16.24
CA GLU A 160 15.58 -8.32 17.71
C GLU A 160 15.79 -6.84 18.06
N LEU A 161 14.71 -6.08 17.98
CA LEU A 161 14.66 -4.75 18.57
C LEU A 161 14.57 -4.95 20.08
N GLY A 162 15.71 -4.88 20.77
CA GLY A 162 15.74 -4.77 22.22
C GLY A 162 14.74 -3.70 22.71
N THR A 163 14.21 -3.85 23.92
CA THR A 163 13.08 -3.04 24.43
C THR A 163 13.28 -1.53 24.21
N THR A 164 14.51 -1.04 24.35
CA THR A 164 14.89 0.36 24.12
C THR A 164 14.71 0.82 22.68
N SER A 165 15.10 0.02 21.68
CA SER A 165 14.95 0.39 20.27
C SER A 165 13.48 0.31 19.83
N SER A 166 12.71 -0.63 20.37
CA SER A 166 11.26 -0.70 20.17
C SER A 166 10.53 0.56 20.68
N ILE A 167 10.90 1.06 21.86
CA ILE A 167 10.33 2.30 22.41
C ILE A 167 10.69 3.52 21.55
N LEU A 168 11.95 3.63 21.11
CA LEU A 168 12.38 4.73 20.23
C LEU A 168 11.65 4.72 18.89
N VAL A 169 11.53 3.56 18.26
CA VAL A 169 10.78 3.40 17.00
C VAL A 169 9.30 3.76 17.19
N LEU A 170 8.70 3.38 18.32
CA LEU A 170 7.32 3.74 18.65
C LEU A 170 7.16 5.26 18.81
N ILE A 171 8.06 5.93 19.53
CA ILE A 171 8.02 7.40 19.68
C ILE A 171 8.17 8.09 18.33
N VAL A 172 9.12 7.66 17.49
CA VAL A 172 9.33 8.22 16.15
C VAL A 172 8.10 7.99 15.26
N SER A 173 7.48 6.81 15.36
CA SER A 173 6.29 6.46 14.57
C SER A 173 5.07 7.27 14.99
N VAL A 174 4.87 7.51 16.30
CA VAL A 174 3.81 8.39 16.81
C VAL A 174 4.07 9.84 16.41
N ALA A 175 5.32 10.32 16.52
CA ALA A 175 5.69 11.67 16.09
C ALA A 175 5.47 11.88 14.58
N ALA A 176 5.81 10.87 13.77
CA ALA A 176 5.55 10.88 12.33
C ALA A 176 4.04 10.89 12.04
N LEU A 177 3.24 10.07 12.73
CA LEU A 177 1.78 10.06 12.60
C LEU A 177 1.18 11.42 12.93
N VAL A 178 1.59 12.03 14.05
CA VAL A 178 1.11 13.36 14.48
C VAL A 178 1.54 14.44 13.48
N SER A 179 2.76 14.36 12.96
CA SER A 179 3.26 15.29 11.95
C SER A 179 2.43 15.20 10.66
N VAL A 180 2.13 13.99 10.21
CA VAL A 180 1.26 13.74 9.05
C VAL A 180 -0.13 14.32 9.28
N LEU A 181 -0.77 14.06 10.43
CA LEU A 181 -2.09 14.61 10.75
C LEU A 181 -2.12 16.14 10.87
N LYS A 182 -1.00 16.78 11.23
CA LYS A 182 -0.91 18.25 11.49
C LYS A 182 -0.38 19.06 10.31
N LEU A 183 0.58 18.54 9.54
CA LEU A 183 1.23 19.22 8.42
C LEU A 183 0.57 18.90 7.08
N MET A 184 -0.44 18.02 7.04
CA MET A 184 -1.13 17.72 5.80
C MET A 184 -1.82 18.98 5.26
N PRO A 185 -1.48 19.44 4.04
CA PRO A 185 -2.22 20.50 3.40
C PRO A 185 -3.66 20.03 3.21
N GLN A 186 -4.60 20.81 3.74
CA GLN A 186 -6.02 20.68 3.43
C GLN A 186 -6.22 20.81 1.92
N PRO A 187 -7.22 20.12 1.34
CA PRO A 187 -7.46 20.09 -0.10
C PRO A 187 -7.44 21.53 -0.61
N TYR A 188 -6.43 21.85 -1.41
CA TYR A 188 -6.40 23.12 -2.13
C TYR A 188 -7.53 23.00 -3.15
N SER A 189 -8.70 23.53 -2.79
CA SER A 189 -9.71 23.95 -3.76
C SER A 189 -8.97 24.84 -4.76
N MET A 190 -8.57 24.26 -5.90
CA MET A 190 -8.23 25.04 -7.08
C MET A 190 -9.52 25.45 -7.78
N GLU A 191 -10.39 26.11 -7.03
CA GLU A 191 -11.38 27.02 -7.57
C GLU A 191 -10.72 28.40 -7.50
N PHE A 192 -10.81 29.19 -8.57
CA PHE A 192 -10.26 30.55 -8.71
C PHE A 192 -8.77 30.72 -9.08
N ALA A 193 -8.37 30.19 -10.24
CA ALA A 193 -7.29 30.81 -11.01
C ALA A 193 -7.53 30.85 -12.53
N ASP A 194 -8.75 30.55 -13.00
CA ASP A 194 -9.09 30.56 -14.44
C ASP A 194 -9.94 31.78 -14.87
N ASN A 195 -10.41 32.62 -13.92
CA ASN A 195 -11.29 33.75 -14.23
C ASN A 195 -10.63 35.15 -14.21
N SER A 196 -9.29 35.26 -14.17
CA SER A 196 -8.62 36.56 -14.19
C SER A 196 -7.86 36.89 -15.47
N LEU A 197 -8.02 36.10 -16.54
CA LEU A 197 -7.36 36.35 -17.83
C LEU A 197 -8.33 36.36 -19.03
N GLY A 198 -9.64 36.37 -18.80
CA GLY A 198 -10.66 36.23 -19.85
C GLY A 198 -11.45 37.48 -20.24
N ASP A 199 -11.45 38.56 -19.44
CA ASP A 199 -12.33 39.72 -19.67
C ASP A 199 -11.53 41.03 -19.72
N SER A 200 -10.87 41.30 -20.85
CA SER A 200 -10.46 42.67 -21.24
C SER A 200 -10.03 42.80 -22.71
N GLU A 201 -10.43 41.91 -23.62
CA GLU A 201 -10.25 42.18 -25.05
C GLU A 201 -11.55 41.91 -25.82
N GLY A 202 -12.22 43.00 -26.18
CA GLY A 202 -13.07 43.05 -27.37
C GLY A 202 -14.57 42.99 -27.12
N ILE A 203 -15.17 44.14 -26.77
CA ILE A 203 -16.50 44.50 -27.29
C ILE A 203 -16.46 45.97 -27.71
N ASN A 204 -16.88 46.20 -28.95
CA ASN A 204 -17.02 47.47 -29.69
C ASN A 204 -17.76 48.57 -28.94
#